data_AF-A0AAN8JNL5-F1
#
_entry.id   AF-A0AAN8JNL5-F1
#
_cell.length_a   1.000
_cell.length_b   1.000
_cell.length_c   1.000
_cell.angle_alpha   90.00
_cell.angle_beta   90.00
_cell.angle_gamma   90.00
#
_symmetry.space_group_name_H-M   'P 1'
#
loop_
_entity.id
_entity.type
_entity.pdbx_description
1 polymer ?
#
loop_
_entity_poly.entity_id
_entity_poly.type
_entity_poly.pdbx_seq_one_letter_code
_entity_poly.pdbx_strand_id
1 'polypeptide(L)'
;MNTEMVWYHWERQLESDGKVRKNLLTKNGTVREAVEELISDVTKPVQGSSFFKHAFQGNWQQNQFLSLKSNLPIDVVLMVVDFGKNRNIHHQDQAKSDYFASKQATVHPVVMFYRSKDIPDLTVRDAMVFVNKRLET
;
A
#
# COMPACT_ATOMS: atom_id res chain seq x y z
N MET A 1 33.75 -20.17 -11.67
CA MET A 1 33.69 -20.59 -10.26
C MET A 1 32.24 -20.98 -9.98
N ASN A 2 31.96 -22.28 -9.79
CA ASN A 2 30.63 -22.74 -9.37
C ASN A 2 30.58 -22.71 -7.84
N THR A 3 30.30 -21.54 -7.29
CA THR A 3 30.02 -21.40 -5.86
C THR A 3 28.58 -21.84 -5.65
N GLU A 4 28.41 -22.92 -4.90
CA GLU A 4 27.08 -23.38 -4.46
C GLU A 4 26.54 -22.45 -3.36
N MET A 5 25.24 -22.23 -3.38
CA MET A 5 24.51 -21.29 -2.55
C MET A 5 23.12 -21.87 -2.23
N VAL A 6 22.65 -21.53 -1.02
CA VAL A 6 21.27 -21.70 -0.60
C VAL A 6 20.61 -20.33 -0.55
N TRP A 7 19.44 -20.18 -1.14
CA TRP A 7 18.64 -18.94 -1.06
C TRP A 7 17.16 -19.25 -0.90
N TYR A 8 16.39 -18.21 -0.56
CA TYR A 8 14.94 -18.32 -0.37
C TYR A 8 14.22 -17.54 -1.45
N HIS A 9 13.20 -18.15 -2.04
CA HIS A 9 12.41 -17.52 -3.09
C HIS A 9 10.91 -17.70 -2.84
N TRP A 10 10.14 -16.65 -3.08
CA TRP A 10 8.70 -16.68 -2.88
C TRP A 10 7.97 -17.10 -4.16
N GLU A 11 7.31 -18.26 -4.12
CA GLU A 11 6.61 -18.79 -5.28
C GLU A 11 5.14 -19.01 -5.03
N ARG A 12 4.35 -18.92 -6.10
CA ARG A 12 2.95 -19.33 -6.10
C ARG A 12 2.86 -20.81 -6.41
N GLN A 13 2.41 -21.58 -5.44
CA GLN A 13 2.19 -23.02 -5.61
C GLN A 13 0.70 -23.33 -5.48
N LEU A 14 0.23 -24.28 -6.30
CA LEU A 14 -1.08 -24.89 -6.13
C LEU A 14 -0.97 -25.91 -5.00
N GLU A 15 -1.67 -25.66 -3.90
CA GLU A 15 -1.72 -26.61 -2.79
C GLU A 15 -2.70 -27.75 -3.07
N SER A 16 -2.63 -28.80 -2.25
CA SER A 16 -3.46 -30.01 -2.36
C SER A 16 -4.96 -29.72 -2.24
N ASP A 17 -5.34 -28.59 -1.65
CA ASP A 17 -6.73 -28.11 -1.55
C ASP A 17 -7.22 -27.35 -2.80
N GLY A 18 -6.39 -27.26 -3.85
CA GLY A 18 -6.68 -26.56 -5.09
C GLY A 18 -6.52 -25.03 -5.01
N LYS A 19 -6.04 -24.48 -3.88
CA LYS A 19 -5.81 -23.04 -3.74
C LYS A 19 -4.37 -22.68 -4.08
N VAL A 20 -4.20 -21.55 -4.77
CA VAL A 20 -2.88 -20.99 -5.05
C VAL A 20 -2.43 -20.15 -3.87
N ARG A 21 -1.30 -20.50 -3.26
CA ARG A 21 -0.71 -19.76 -2.13
C ARG A 21 0.73 -19.37 -2.41
N LYS A 22 1.18 -18.29 -1.78
CA LYS A 22 2.56 -17.79 -1.90
C LYS A 22 3.39 -18.37 -0.76
N ASN A 23 4.31 -19.27 -1.08
CA ASN A 23 5.13 -20.00 -0.12
C ASN A 23 6.60 -19.61 -0.28
N LEU A 24 7.33 -19.55 0.83
CA LEU A 24 8.77 -19.32 0.83
C LEU A 24 9.48 -20.66 0.66
N LEU A 25 10.16 -20.84 -0.46
CA LEU A 25 10.86 -22.07 -0.79
C LEU A 25 12.36 -21.90 -0.53
N THR A 26 12.97 -22.94 0.02
CA THR A 26 14.43 -23.05 0.10
C THR A 26 14.93 -23.64 -1.21
N LYS A 27 15.80 -22.91 -1.91
CA LYS A 27 16.47 -23.33 -3.14
C LYS A 27 17.95 -23.52 -2.90
N ASN A 28 18.53 -24.48 -3.62
CA ASN A 28 19.97 -24.76 -3.60
C ASN A 28 20.44 -24.82 -5.05
N GLY A 29 21.59 -24.24 -5.34
CA GLY A 29 22.14 -24.16 -6.69
C GLY A 29 23.38 -23.28 -6.74
N THR A 30 23.71 -22.79 -7.92
CA THR A 30 24.83 -21.88 -8.12
C THR A 30 24.45 -20.43 -7.85
N VAL A 31 25.44 -19.60 -7.50
CA VAL A 31 25.27 -18.13 -7.41
C VAL A 31 24.69 -17.56 -8.72
N ARG A 32 25.06 -18.12 -9.88
CA ARG A 32 24.55 -17.68 -11.17
C ARG A 32 23.03 -17.86 -11.27
N GLU A 33 22.52 -19.02 -10.89
CA GLU A 33 21.08 -19.31 -10.92
C GLU A 33 20.31 -18.39 -9.96
N ALA A 34 20.86 -18.14 -8.77
CA ALA A 34 20.28 -17.20 -7.81
C ALA A 34 20.19 -15.77 -8.38
N VAL A 35 21.24 -15.32 -9.09
CA VAL A 35 21.26 -14.00 -9.73
C VAL A 35 20.30 -13.92 -10.91
N GLU A 36 20.21 -14.97 -11.74
CA GLU A 36 19.27 -15.04 -12.85
C GLU A 36 17.81 -14.97 -12.36
N GLU A 37 17.51 -15.63 -11.24
CA GLU A 37 16.20 -15.55 -10.59
C GLU A 37 15.90 -14.15 -10.04
N LEU A 38 16.84 -13.52 -9.35
CA LEU A 38 16.70 -12.13 -8.87
C LEU A 38 16.43 -11.16 -10.03
N ILE A 39 17.15 -11.30 -11.14
CA ILE A 39 16.92 -10.48 -12.34
C ILE A 39 15.50 -10.72 -12.86
N SER A 40 15.04 -11.97 -12.90
CA SER A 40 13.68 -12.30 -13.31
C SER A 40 12.63 -11.65 -12.40
N ASP A 41 12.81 -11.68 -11.08
CA ASP A 41 11.86 -11.09 -10.11
C ASP A 41 11.76 -9.57 -10.22
N VAL A 42 12.89 -8.91 -10.46
CA VAL A 42 12.93 -7.44 -10.56
C VAL A 42 12.34 -6.98 -11.90
N THR A 43 12.56 -7.75 -12.97
CA THR A 43 12.12 -7.38 -14.32
C THR A 43 10.68 -7.81 -14.62
N LYS A 44 10.24 -8.99 -14.15
CA LYS A 44 8.93 -9.57 -14.44
C LYS A 44 7.99 -9.41 -13.25
N PRO A 45 6.86 -8.70 -13.40
CA PRO A 45 5.89 -8.58 -12.33
C PRO A 45 5.21 -9.92 -12.06
N VAL A 46 5.32 -10.42 -10.82
CA VAL A 46 4.53 -11.58 -10.35
C VAL A 46 3.03 -11.21 -10.19
N GLN A 47 2.73 -9.94 -9.89
CA GLN A 47 1.39 -9.38 -9.87
C GLN A 47 1.44 -7.85 -9.94
N GLY A 48 0.56 -7.24 -10.75
CA GLY A 48 0.40 -5.79 -10.78
C GLY A 48 1.51 -5.08 -11.57
N SER A 49 2.46 -4.45 -10.88
CA SER A 49 3.54 -3.66 -11.48
C SER A 49 4.91 -4.29 -11.23
N SER A 50 5.86 -4.06 -12.16
CA SER A 50 7.25 -4.48 -11.98
C SER A 50 7.92 -3.68 -10.87
N PHE A 51 9.00 -4.20 -10.31
CA PHE A 51 9.75 -3.51 -9.26
C PHE A 51 10.18 -2.10 -9.70
N PHE A 52 10.77 -1.97 -10.89
CA PHE A 52 11.20 -0.68 -11.42
C PHE A 52 10.05 0.31 -11.57
N LYS A 53 8.90 -0.15 -12.07
CA LYS A 53 7.71 0.71 -12.21
C LYS A 53 7.20 1.16 -10.84
N HIS A 54 7.12 0.24 -9.88
CA HIS A 54 6.68 0.55 -8.52
C HIS A 54 7.63 1.56 -7.84
N ALA A 55 8.94 1.31 -7.89
CA ALA A 55 9.96 2.19 -7.32
C ALA A 55 9.94 3.58 -7.99
N PHE A 56 9.85 3.63 -9.32
CA PHE A 56 9.73 4.88 -10.06
C PHE A 56 8.47 5.65 -9.64
N GLN A 57 7.31 5.00 -9.60
CA GLN A 57 6.05 5.64 -9.22
C GLN A 57 6.09 6.19 -7.80
N GLY A 58 6.61 5.42 -6.84
CA GLY A 58 6.75 5.88 -5.45
C GLY A 58 7.66 7.11 -5.35
N ASN A 59 8.82 7.07 -6.00
CA ASN A 59 9.75 8.20 -6.03
C ASN A 59 9.14 9.43 -6.72
N TRP A 60 8.46 9.22 -7.85
CA TRP A 60 7.81 10.31 -8.57
C TRP A 60 6.69 10.94 -7.73
N GLN A 61 5.81 10.14 -7.12
CA GLN A 61 4.73 10.62 -6.24
C GLN A 61 5.30 11.39 -5.05
N GLN A 62 6.37 10.90 -4.43
CA GLN A 62 7.05 11.59 -3.33
C GLN A 62 7.61 12.95 -3.78
N ASN A 63 8.25 13.00 -4.95
CA ASN A 63 8.79 14.24 -5.49
C ASN A 63 7.68 15.26 -5.81
N GLN A 64 6.55 14.80 -6.37
CA GLN A 64 5.38 15.66 -6.59
C GLN A 64 4.85 16.21 -5.26
N PHE A 65 4.69 15.35 -4.25
CA PHE A 65 4.22 15.76 -2.94
C PHE A 65 5.15 16.79 -2.28
N LEU A 66 6.46 16.55 -2.29
CA LEU A 66 7.45 17.47 -1.73
C LEU A 66 7.42 18.83 -2.43
N SER A 67 7.37 18.83 -3.77
CA SER A 67 7.31 20.05 -4.58
C SER A 67 6.04 20.86 -4.32
N LEU A 68 4.88 20.20 -4.24
CA LEU A 68 3.61 20.85 -3.94
C LEU A 68 3.59 21.42 -2.52
N LYS A 69 4.09 20.65 -1.54
CA LYS A 69 4.13 21.08 -0.15
C LYS A 69 5.07 22.27 0.08
N SER A 70 6.22 22.32 -0.60
CA SER A 70 7.15 23.45 -0.48
C SER A 70 6.64 24.71 -1.15
N ASN A 71 5.85 24.60 -2.23
CA ASN A 71 5.37 25.72 -3.03
C ASN A 71 3.88 26.03 -2.83
N LEU A 72 3.33 25.67 -1.67
CA LEU A 72 1.90 25.80 -1.39
C LEU A 72 1.48 27.28 -1.23
N PRO A 73 0.49 27.78 -2.00
CA PRO A 73 -0.06 29.13 -1.84
C PRO A 73 -0.79 29.34 -0.50
N ILE A 74 -0.95 30.60 -0.08
CA ILE A 74 -1.47 30.94 1.26
C ILE A 74 -2.95 30.60 1.50
N ASP A 75 -3.74 30.47 0.45
CA ASP A 75 -5.17 30.13 0.51
C ASP A 75 -5.48 28.75 -0.09
N VAL A 76 -4.49 27.87 -0.14
CA VAL A 76 -4.63 26.50 -0.66
C VAL A 76 -4.27 25.50 0.43
N VAL A 77 -5.07 24.43 0.51
CA VAL A 77 -4.81 23.29 1.38
C VAL A 77 -4.39 22.09 0.52
N LEU A 78 -3.26 21.50 0.84
CA LEU A 78 -2.84 20.21 0.30
C LEU A 78 -3.37 19.09 1.18
N MET A 79 -4.23 18.24 0.63
CA MET A 79 -4.80 17.08 1.33
C MET A 79 -4.17 15.78 0.84
N VAL A 80 -3.62 15.00 1.75
CA VAL A 80 -3.10 13.66 1.51
C VAL A 80 -4.04 12.67 2.18
N VAL A 81 -4.78 11.93 1.35
CA VAL A 81 -5.71 10.89 1.82
C VAL A 81 -4.97 9.56 1.83
N ASP A 82 -4.94 8.89 2.97
CA ASP A 82 -4.45 7.50 3.04
C ASP A 82 -5.62 6.54 2.71
N PHE A 83 -5.30 5.29 2.36
CA PHE A 83 -6.29 4.32 1.88
C PHE A 83 -7.46 4.20 2.87
N GLY A 84 -8.65 4.58 2.39
CA GLY A 84 -9.87 4.50 3.19
C GLY A 84 -10.15 3.04 3.55
N LYS A 85 -10.24 2.75 4.85
CA LYS A 85 -10.49 1.38 5.32
C LYS A 85 -11.97 1.22 5.66
N ASN A 86 -12.62 0.27 5.01
CA ASN A 86 -13.97 -0.15 5.38
C ASN A 86 -13.94 -0.82 6.75
N ARG A 87 -14.82 -0.38 7.63
CA ARG A 87 -15.05 -0.96 8.95
C ARG A 87 -16.48 -1.46 9.01
N ASN A 88 -16.63 -2.72 9.39
CA ASN A 88 -17.94 -3.28 9.72
C ASN A 88 -18.38 -2.68 11.07
N ILE A 89 -19.65 -2.29 11.14
CA ILE A 89 -20.27 -1.86 12.38
C ILE A 89 -20.93 -3.10 12.99
N HIS A 90 -20.50 -3.48 14.19
CA HIS A 90 -21.06 -4.59 14.93
C HIS A 90 -21.79 -4.09 16.18
N HIS A 91 -22.92 -4.70 16.48
CA HIS A 91 -23.58 -4.56 17.77
C HIS A 91 -23.09 -5.66 18.72
N GLN A 92 -23.01 -5.38 20.02
CA GLN A 92 -22.41 -6.28 21.01
C GLN A 92 -23.11 -7.66 21.09
N ASP A 93 -24.41 -7.72 20.79
CA ASP A 93 -25.24 -8.93 20.87
C ASP A 93 -25.79 -9.38 19.50
N GLN A 94 -25.04 -9.15 18.41
CA GLN A 94 -25.52 -9.47 17.07
C GLN A 94 -25.40 -10.97 16.74
N ALA A 95 -26.45 -11.54 16.13
CA ALA A 95 -26.44 -12.94 15.68
C ALA A 95 -25.31 -13.16 14.65
N LYS A 96 -24.60 -14.29 14.72
CA LYS A 96 -23.48 -14.59 13.80
C LYS A 96 -23.89 -14.60 12.32
N SER A 97 -25.16 -14.86 12.03
CA SER A 97 -25.75 -14.80 10.68
C SER A 97 -25.70 -13.38 10.07
N ASP A 98 -25.75 -12.34 10.90
CA ASP A 98 -25.82 -10.95 10.46
C ASP A 98 -24.44 -10.40 10.04
N TYR A 99 -23.37 -11.19 10.22
CA TYR A 99 -22.02 -10.82 9.80
C TYR A 99 -21.96 -10.46 8.30
N PHE A 100 -22.73 -11.14 7.45
CA PHE A 100 -22.77 -10.86 6.01
C PHE A 100 -23.66 -9.67 5.63
N ALA A 101 -24.50 -9.18 6.56
CA ALA A 101 -25.40 -8.05 6.36
C ALA A 101 -24.96 -6.80 7.16
N SER A 102 -23.77 -6.81 7.76
CA SER A 102 -23.31 -5.72 8.62
C SER A 102 -23.14 -4.43 7.81
N LYS A 103 -23.72 -3.33 8.32
CA LYS A 103 -23.51 -2.00 7.76
C LYS A 103 -22.02 -1.65 7.79
N GLN A 104 -21.53 -1.09 6.69
CA GLN A 104 -20.14 -0.68 6.55
C GLN A 104 -20.03 0.84 6.53
N ALA A 105 -19.01 1.34 7.24
CA ALA A 105 -18.55 2.72 7.09
C ALA A 105 -17.12 2.74 6.56
N THR A 106 -16.83 3.65 5.65
CA THR A 106 -15.47 3.91 5.17
C THR A 106 -14.89 5.06 5.99
N VAL A 107 -13.75 4.80 6.62
CA VAL A 107 -12.97 5.83 7.32
C VAL A 107 -11.90 6.34 6.39
N HIS A 108 -11.91 7.64 6.09
CA HIS A 108 -10.94 8.33 5.25
C HIS A 108 -10.06 9.23 6.14
N PRO A 109 -8.91 8.73 6.60
CA PRO A 109 -7.91 9.57 7.25
C PRO A 109 -7.25 10.50 6.23
N VAL A 110 -7.19 11.80 6.55
CA VAL A 110 -6.62 12.83 5.68
C VAL A 110 -5.63 13.66 6.48
N VAL A 111 -4.42 13.78 5.97
CA VAL A 111 -3.40 14.71 6.48
C VAL A 111 -3.43 15.97 5.62
N MET A 112 -3.53 17.12 6.25
CA MET A 112 -3.64 18.41 5.59
C MET A 112 -2.37 19.23 5.81
N PHE A 113 -1.97 19.98 4.79
CA PHE A 113 -0.91 20.98 4.87
C PHE A 113 -1.43 22.31 4.32
N TYR A 114 -1.14 23.41 5.01
CA TYR A 114 -1.49 24.77 4.58
C TYR A 114 -0.50 25.78 5.15
N ARG A 115 -0.43 26.98 4.58
CA ARG A 115 0.44 28.05 5.09
C ARG A 115 -0.26 28.82 6.21
N SER A 116 0.48 29.15 7.25
CA SER A 116 -0.03 30.04 8.29
C SER A 116 -0.24 31.45 7.72
N LYS A 117 -1.37 32.09 8.09
CA LYS A 117 -1.62 33.50 7.75
C LYS A 117 -0.86 34.45 8.68
N ASP A 118 -0.58 34.01 9.90
CA ASP A 118 0.01 34.84 10.95
C ASP A 118 1.54 34.74 10.99
N ILE A 119 2.11 33.62 10.52
CA ILE A 119 3.55 33.34 10.57
C ILE A 119 4.06 33.09 9.15
N PRO A 120 4.88 34.01 8.58
CA PRO A 120 5.49 33.83 7.27
C PRO A 120 6.29 32.53 7.20
N ASP A 121 6.26 31.89 6.03
CA ASP A 121 6.97 30.65 5.70
C ASP A 121 6.67 29.41 6.55
N LEU A 122 5.74 29.49 7.52
CA LEU A 122 5.31 28.34 8.29
C LEU A 122 4.28 27.49 7.52
N THR A 123 4.62 26.23 7.27
CA THR A 123 3.66 25.21 6.81
C THR A 123 3.09 24.47 8.01
N VAL A 124 1.80 24.63 8.24
CA VAL A 124 1.03 23.91 9.26
C VAL A 124 0.70 22.51 8.73
N ARG A 125 0.73 21.53 9.63
CA ARG A 125 0.27 20.16 9.38
C ARG A 125 -0.90 19.87 10.32
N ASP A 126 -1.99 19.38 9.78
CA ASP A 126 -3.17 18.96 10.54
C ASP A 126 -3.67 17.59 10.05
N ALA A 127 -4.60 16.99 10.79
CA ALA A 127 -5.22 15.73 10.43
C ALA A 127 -6.73 15.77 10.68
N MET A 128 -7.49 15.26 9.71
CA MET A 128 -8.93 15.13 9.78
C MET A 128 -9.34 13.73 9.36
N VAL A 129 -10.45 13.24 9.91
CA VAL A 129 -11.03 11.94 9.56
C VAL A 129 -12.43 12.14 9.04
N PHE A 130 -12.69 11.75 7.79
CA PHE A 130 -14.05 11.66 7.27
C PHE A 130 -14.58 10.24 7.46
N VAL A 131 -15.82 10.13 7.94
CA VAL A 131 -16.52 8.84 8.06
C VAL A 131 -17.71 8.87 7.13
N ASN A 132 -17.68 8.03 6.10
CA ASN A 132 -18.78 7.89 5.15
C ASN A 132 -19.55 6.59 5.41
N LYS A 133 -20.87 6.64 5.45
CA LYS A 133 -21.71 5.44 5.47
C LYS A 133 -21.88 4.95 4.04
N ARG A 134 -21.61 3.67 3.79
CA ARG A 134 -21.92 3.07 2.51
C ARG A 134 -23.45 3.00 2.38
N LEU A 135 -24.03 3.74 1.44
CA LEU A 135 -25.46 3.64 1.13
C LEU A 135 -25.72 2.25 0.53
N GLU A 136 -26.68 1.55 1.11
CA GLU A 136 -27.19 0.27 0.61
C GLU A 136 -27.90 0.54 -0.73
N THR A 137 -27.40 -0.08 -1.82
CA THR A 137 -28.14 -0.22 -3.08
C THR A 137 -28.86 -1.55 -3.08
#